data_AF-A0A1Y4CJE5-F1
#
_entry.id   AF-A0A1Y4CJE5-F1
#
_cell.length_a   1.000
_cell.length_b   1.000
_cell.length_c   1.000
_cell.angle_alpha   90.00
_cell.angle_beta   90.00
_cell.angle_gamma   90.00
#
_symmetry.space_group_name_H-M   'P 1'
#
loop_
_entity.id
_entity.type
_entity.pdbx_description
1 polymer ?
#
loop_
_entity_poly.entity_id
_entity_poly.type
_entity_poly.pdbx_seq_one_letter_code
_entity_poly.pdbx_strand_id
1 'polypeptide(L)'
;MCAIELNHRISLVAKKNFQGTWKTRKLEYYLVLPTGEKYYAFTRNYSTACYEMFKSGKNVNAALRIRSANTALMNLVKYMKHIMPYLAECYGLNIVV
;
A
#
# COMPACT_ATOMS: atom_id res chain seq x y z
N MET A 1 -10.34 -16.44 -4.91
CA MET A 1 -9.59 -15.19 -5.18
C MET A 1 -8.17 -15.59 -5.50
N CYS A 2 -7.71 -15.39 -6.74
CA CYS A 2 -6.33 -15.69 -7.14
C CYS A 2 -5.35 -14.88 -6.29
N ALA A 3 -4.24 -15.52 -5.89
CA ALA A 3 -3.13 -14.82 -5.27
C ALA A 3 -2.43 -14.01 -6.37
N ILE A 4 -2.36 -12.70 -6.20
CA ILE A 4 -1.59 -11.84 -7.09
C ILE A 4 -0.23 -11.67 -6.42
N GLU A 5 0.82 -12.17 -7.07
CA GLU A 5 2.19 -11.94 -6.67
C GLU A 5 2.80 -10.92 -7.62
N LEU A 6 3.17 -9.74 -7.11
CA LEU A 6 3.88 -8.75 -7.90
C LEU A 6 5.38 -9.06 -7.89
N ASN A 7 6.12 -8.55 -8.88
CA ASN A 7 7.58 -8.63 -8.87
C ASN A 7 8.13 -8.28 -7.47
N HIS A 8 8.95 -9.19 -6.91
CA HIS A 8 9.35 -9.24 -5.49
C HIS A 8 10.10 -8.01 -4.97
N ARG A 9 10.35 -6.99 -5.78
CA ARG A 9 11.10 -5.79 -5.39
C ARG A 9 10.24 -4.51 -5.32
N ILE A 10 8.93 -4.60 -5.55
CA ILE A 10 8.02 -3.45 -5.40
C ILE A 10 7.66 -3.28 -3.92
N SER A 11 7.80 -2.04 -3.43
CA SER A 11 7.46 -1.67 -2.05
C SER A 11 6.31 -0.67 -1.98
N LEU A 12 5.46 -0.78 -0.96
CA LEU A 12 4.46 0.22 -0.61
C LEU A 12 5.01 1.15 0.47
N VAL A 13 5.03 2.46 0.21
CA VAL A 13 5.47 3.51 1.15
C VAL A 13 4.29 4.39 1.52
N ALA A 14 4.11 4.66 2.81
CA ALA A 14 3.13 5.63 3.31
C ALA A 14 3.78 6.99 3.57
N LYS A 15 3.16 8.06 3.07
CA LYS A 15 3.49 9.45 3.37
C LYS A 15 2.33 10.13 4.09
N LYS A 16 2.67 10.96 5.07
CA LYS A 16 1.69 11.81 5.76
C LYS A 16 1.30 12.94 4.83
N ASN A 17 0.01 13.03 4.52
CA ASN A 17 -0.58 14.24 3.96
C ASN A 17 -1.52 14.84 5.01
N PHE A 18 -0.94 15.71 5.84
CA PHE A 18 -1.63 16.35 6.95
C PHE A 18 -2.06 17.75 6.55
N GLN A 19 -2.99 17.82 5.60
CA GLN A 19 -3.73 19.04 5.33
C GLN A 19 -4.98 19.09 6.23
N GLY A 20 -5.19 20.23 6.90
CA GLY A 20 -6.36 20.50 7.73
C GLY A 20 -6.35 19.90 9.15
N THR A 21 -7.54 19.60 9.68
CA THR A 21 -7.74 19.13 11.06
C THR A 21 -7.37 17.64 11.24
N TRP A 22 -7.34 17.16 12.48
CA TRP A 22 -7.06 15.74 12.77
C TRP A 22 -8.02 14.77 12.04
N LYS A 23 -9.27 15.19 11.79
CA LYS A 23 -10.27 14.40 11.04
C LYS A 23 -9.98 14.32 9.53
N THR A 24 -9.20 15.26 9.00
CA THR A 24 -8.88 15.32 7.56
C THR A 24 -7.51 14.75 7.25
N ARG A 25 -6.70 14.36 8.26
CA ARG A 25 -5.38 13.76 8.06
C ARG A 25 -5.46 12.51 7.20
N LYS A 26 -4.68 12.49 6.13
CA LYS A 26 -4.59 11.37 5.21
C LYS A 26 -3.20 10.74 5.21
N LEU A 27 -3.16 9.49 4.76
CA LEU A 27 -1.96 8.81 4.32
C LEU A 27 -2.08 8.58 2.82
N GLU A 28 -1.08 9.07 2.10
CA GLU A 28 -0.87 8.77 0.69
C GLU A 28 0.06 7.57 0.60
N TYR A 29 -0.29 6.62 -0.24
CA TYR A 29 0.50 5.42 -0.47
C TYR A 29 1.09 5.46 -1.86
N TYR A 30 2.35 5.06 -1.96
CA TYR A 30 3.09 5.01 -3.20
C TYR A 30 3.70 3.63 -3.40
N LEU A 31 3.62 3.11 -4.62
CA LEU A 31 4.43 1.99 -5.06
C LEU A 31 5.80 2.50 -5.46
N VAL A 32 6.85 1.89 -4.91
CA VAL A 32 8.24 2.19 -5.22
C VAL A 32 8.81 1.00 -5.96
N LEU A 33 9.20 1.22 -7.21
CA LEU A 33 9.83 0.23 -8.05
C LEU A 33 11.31 0.05 -7.69
N PRO A 34 11.95 -1.03 -8.16
CA PRO A 34 13.38 -1.27 -7.93
C PRO A 34 14.27 -0.22 -8.60
N THR A 35 13.75 0.42 -9.65
CA THR A 35 14.35 1.57 -10.34
C THR A 35 14.36 2.85 -9.49
N GLY A 36 13.62 2.87 -8.37
CA GLY A 36 13.43 4.05 -7.53
C GLY A 36 12.24 4.92 -7.94
N GLU A 37 11.60 4.61 -9.06
CA GLU A 37 10.38 5.30 -9.53
C GLU A 37 9.24 5.12 -8.53
N LYS A 38 8.44 6.19 -8.36
CA LYS A 38 7.35 6.24 -7.39
C LYS A 38 6.04 6.49 -8.12
N TYR A 39 5.13 5.53 -8.03
CA TYR A 39 3.77 5.66 -8.53
C TYR A 39 2.83 5.89 -7.37
N TYR A 40 1.94 6.87 -7.51
CA TYR A 40 0.86 7.05 -6.57
C TYR A 40 -0.04 5.81 -6.60
N ALA A 41 -0.39 5.26 -5.44
CA ALA A 41 -1.28 4.10 -5.34
C ALA A 41 -2.69 4.54 -4.97
N PHE A 42 -2.84 5.12 -3.78
CA PHE A 42 -4.12 5.54 -3.24
C PHE A 42 -3.95 6.38 -1.97
N THR A 43 -5.04 7.00 -1.52
CA THR A 43 -5.11 7.77 -0.28
C THR A 43 -6.13 7.16 0.68
N ARG A 44 -5.80 7.14 1.98
CA ARG A 44 -6.70 6.66 3.05
C ARG A 44 -6.64 7.59 4.26
N ASN A 45 -7.62 7.47 5.15
CA ASN A 45 -7.57 8.16 6.44
C ASN A 45 -6.32 7.74 7.24
N TYR A 46 -5.76 8.70 7.98
CA TYR A 46 -4.62 8.44 8.82
C TYR A 46 -4.93 7.39 9.90
N SER A 47 -3.98 6.47 10.08
CA SER A 47 -3.90 5.56 11.21
C SER A 47 -2.44 5.41 11.58
N THR A 48 -2.11 5.57 12.85
CA THR A 48 -0.73 5.43 13.35
C THR A 48 -0.19 4.04 13.01
N ALA A 49 -0.98 2.98 13.19
CA ALA A 49 -0.56 1.61 12.88
C ALA A 49 -0.20 1.43 11.39
N CYS A 50 -1.00 2.02 10.50
CA CYS A 50 -0.72 1.95 9.06
C CYS A 50 0.51 2.80 8.69
N TYR A 51 0.63 4.00 9.25
CA TYR A 51 1.80 4.84 8.99
C TYR A 51 3.10 4.14 9.44
N GLU A 52 3.14 3.65 10.67
CA GLU A 52 4.33 2.98 11.21
C GLU A 52 4.69 1.72 10.43
N MET A 53 3.69 0.97 9.95
CA MET A 53 3.90 -0.23 9.14
C MET A 53 4.50 0.05 7.76
N PHE A 54 4.18 1.20 7.16
CA PHE A 54 4.48 1.48 5.75
C PHE A 54 5.40 2.70 5.53
N LYS A 55 5.77 3.47 6.55
CA LYS A 55 6.60 4.69 6.40
C LYS A 55 7.98 4.42 5.80
N SER A 56 8.58 3.27 6.13
CA SER A 56 9.92 2.88 5.67
C SER A 56 9.90 2.07 4.38
N GLY A 57 8.73 1.88 3.78
CA GLY A 57 8.56 0.97 2.65
C GLY A 57 8.43 -0.47 3.13
N LYS A 58 7.38 -1.13 2.66
CA LYS A 58 7.16 -2.56 2.89
C LYS A 58 6.93 -3.26 1.57
N ASN A 59 7.62 -4.37 1.36
CA ASN A 59 7.40 -5.21 0.19
C ASN A 59 5.90 -5.51 0.00
N VAL A 60 5.39 -5.34 -1.22
CA VAL A 60 3.94 -5.45 -1.48
C VAL A 60 3.43 -6.88 -1.22
N ASN A 61 4.16 -7.91 -1.63
CA ASN A 61 3.74 -9.30 -1.39
C ASN A 61 3.69 -9.61 0.11
N ALA A 62 4.69 -9.13 0.87
CA ALA A 62 4.67 -9.22 2.32
C ALA A 62 3.49 -8.44 2.93
N ALA A 63 3.19 -7.26 2.40
CA ALA A 63 2.08 -6.42 2.86
C ALA A 63 0.71 -7.09 2.65
N LEU A 64 0.50 -7.72 1.50
CA LEU A 64 -0.74 -8.46 1.20
C LEU A 64 -0.92 -9.68 2.11
N ARG A 65 0.16 -10.23 2.67
CA ARG A 65 0.14 -11.38 3.58
C ARG A 65 0.02 -11.00 5.06
N ILE A 66 0.03 -9.70 5.41
CA ILE A 66 -0.07 -9.25 6.81
C ILE A 66 -1.35 -9.77 7.48
N ARG A 67 -1.18 -10.26 8.71
CA ARG A 67 -2.24 -10.52 9.68
C ARG A 67 -1.97 -9.73 10.95
N SER A 68 -3.00 -9.07 11.49
CA SER A 68 -2.91 -8.24 12.68
C SER A 68 -4.26 -8.17 13.38
N ALA A 69 -4.26 -7.99 14.70
CA ALA A 69 -5.47 -7.67 15.46
C ALA A 69 -5.94 -6.21 15.23
N ASN A 70 -5.10 -5.35 14.62
CA ASN A 70 -5.47 -3.97 14.35
C ASN A 70 -6.44 -3.88 13.17
N THR A 71 -7.69 -3.51 13.44
CA THR A 71 -8.76 -3.40 12.43
C THR A 71 -8.43 -2.42 11.31
N ALA A 72 -7.79 -1.28 11.60
CA ALA A 72 -7.44 -0.30 10.58
C ALA A 72 -6.41 -0.87 9.58
N LEU A 73 -5.42 -1.60 10.10
CA LEU A 73 -4.42 -2.28 9.27
C LEU A 73 -5.05 -3.42 8.46
N MET A 74 -5.93 -4.22 9.06
CA MET A 74 -6.64 -5.29 8.32
C MET A 74 -7.55 -4.74 7.22
N ASN A 75 -8.22 -3.62 7.46
CA ASN A 75 -9.01 -2.92 6.44
C ASN A 75 -8.13 -2.40 5.30
N LEU A 76 -6.93 -1.90 5.59
CA LEU A 76 -5.95 -1.50 4.58
C LEU A 76 -5.49 -2.70 3.76
N VAL A 77 -5.11 -3.82 4.39
CA VAL A 77 -4.67 -5.04 3.69
C VAL A 77 -5.78 -5.58 2.79
N LYS A 78 -7.03 -5.59 3.27
CA LYS A 78 -8.19 -6.00 2.45
C LYS A 78 -8.37 -5.09 1.24
N TYR A 79 -8.25 -3.77 1.43
CA TYR A 79 -8.32 -2.80 0.35
C TYR A 79 -7.17 -2.96 -0.66
N MET A 80 -5.94 -3.17 -0.18
CA MET A 80 -4.78 -3.43 -1.02
C MET A 80 -5.01 -4.65 -1.92
N LYS A 81 -5.49 -5.77 -1.37
CA LYS A 81 -5.80 -6.97 -2.17
C LYS A 81 -6.81 -6.72 -3.28
N HIS A 82 -7.76 -5.81 -3.04
CA HIS A 82 -8.78 -5.46 -4.01
C HIS A 82 -8.23 -4.55 -5.11
N ILE A 83 -7.43 -3.54 -4.77
CA ILE A 83 -6.97 -2.52 -5.72
C ILE A 83 -5.66 -2.90 -6.45
N MET A 84 -4.86 -3.80 -5.89
CA MET A 84 -3.55 -4.17 -6.48
C MET A 84 -3.63 -4.68 -7.93
N PRO A 85 -4.58 -5.54 -8.34
CA PRO A 85 -4.68 -5.94 -9.75
C PRO A 85 -4.87 -4.74 -10.68
N TYR A 86 -5.74 -3.80 -10.30
CA TYR A 86 -5.96 -2.57 -11.07
C TYR A 86 -4.70 -1.72 -11.17
N LEU A 87 -3.97 -1.53 -10.05
CA LEU A 87 -2.71 -0.78 -10.06
C LEU A 87 -1.64 -1.45 -10.91
N ALA A 88 -1.61 -2.78 -10.92
CA ALA A 88 -0.67 -3.55 -11.72
C ALA A 88 -0.95 -3.36 -13.21
N GLU A 89 -2.21 -3.39 -13.62
CA GLU A 89 -2.62 -3.09 -14.99
C GLU A 89 -2.29 -1.64 -15.38
N CYS A 90 -2.69 -0.66 -14.55
CA CYS A 90 -2.48 0.76 -14.83
C CYS A 90 -1.01 1.16 -14.97
N TYR A 91 -0.12 0.54 -14.19
CA TYR A 91 1.31 0.86 -14.20
C TYR A 91 2.16 -0.18 -14.93
N GLY A 92 1.55 -1.13 -15.65
CA GLY A 92 2.27 -2.18 -16.37
C GLY A 92 3.18 -3.02 -15.47
N LEU A 93 2.79 -3.26 -14.22
CA LEU A 93 3.57 -4.03 -13.26
C LEU A 93 3.44 -5.52 -13.59
N ASN A 94 4.58 -6.21 -13.70
CA ASN A 94 4.59 -7.66 -13.92
C ASN A 94 3.97 -8.40 -12.74
N ILE A 95 2.84 -9.07 -12.99
CA ILE A 95 2.20 -10.03 -12.10
C ILE A 95 2.78 -11.41 -12.41
N VAL A 96 3.29 -12.08 -11.39
CA VAL A 96 3.63 -13.50 -11.44
C VAL A 96 2.41 -14.22 -10.86
N VAL A 97 1.73 -15.03 -11.69
CA VAL A 97 0.58 -15.85 -11.31
C VAL A 97 1.06 -17.16 -10.71
#